data_AF-A0A972X0Y9-F1
#
_entry.id   AF-A0A972X0Y9-F1
#
_cell.length_a   1.000
_cell.length_b   1.000
_cell.length_c   1.000
_cell.angle_alpha   90.00
_cell.angle_beta   90.00
_cell.angle_gamma   90.00
#
_symmetry.space_group_name_H-M   'P 1'
#
loop_
_entity.id
_entity.type
_entity.pdbx_description
1 polymer ?
#
loop_
_entity_poly.entity_id
_entity_poly.type
_entity_poly.pdbx_seq_one_letter_code
_entity_poly.pdbx_strand_id
1 'polypeptide(L)'
;MAKFFGFSAVISTILFVLSVVYGVIGVPNHMLWGLVAAVFAASLHCLVFAIFTGSGKDTRLLVEDLNLNQEYVKKTKVFKRTVFPPALYAILYLLILTTLGGACSNTSHVWVGWLHGLWALFTIYYNIKTFWLEYKAIGVNSGILKELNLKAGEVLHDQVPEITEFTVGNEPQKVADLDWETHVYAFGKFLGFLSLNTWLVYIYFRFIMGETRTLIWPFILVSGLLWLSGFILRKKYQGYRPKFH
;
A
#
# COMPACT_ATOMS: atom_id res chain seq x y z
N MET A 1 10.48 4.93 0.65
CA MET A 1 9.04 4.68 0.36
C MET A 1 8.66 4.83 -1.10
N ALA A 2 8.82 6.00 -1.72
CA ALA A 2 8.32 6.24 -3.09
C ALA A 2 8.79 5.20 -4.12
N LYS A 3 10.08 4.83 -4.13
CA LYS A 3 10.63 3.83 -5.07
C LYS A 3 9.96 2.45 -4.97
N PHE A 4 9.75 1.96 -3.74
CA PHE A 4 9.07 0.67 -3.50
C PHE A 4 7.62 0.71 -3.98
N PHE A 5 6.91 1.79 -3.67
CA PHE A 5 5.54 1.99 -4.14
C PHE A 5 5.48 2.07 -5.67
N GLY A 6 6.34 2.87 -6.28
CA GLY A 6 6.41 3.02 -7.74
C GLY A 6 6.71 1.70 -8.45
N PHE A 7 7.65 0.91 -7.95
CA PHE A 7 7.95 -0.43 -8.47
C PHE A 7 6.73 -1.35 -8.38
N SER A 8 6.06 -1.37 -7.22
CA SER A 8 4.87 -2.20 -7.01
C SER A 8 3.69 -1.77 -7.90
N ALA A 9 3.51 -0.46 -8.08
CA ALA A 9 2.50 0.12 -8.96
C ALA A 9 2.75 -0.28 -10.43
N VAL A 10 4.00 -0.25 -10.90
CA VAL A 10 4.36 -0.71 -12.25
C VAL A 10 4.02 -2.19 -12.44
N ILE A 11 4.39 -3.05 -11.48
CA ILE A 11 4.02 -4.47 -11.53
C ILE A 11 2.50 -4.63 -11.58
N SER A 12 1.76 -3.88 -10.74
CA SER A 12 0.30 -3.92 -10.72
C SER A 12 -0.32 -3.50 -12.05
N THR A 13 0.20 -2.46 -12.69
CA THR A 13 -0.24 -2.01 -14.01
C THR A 13 0.05 -3.07 -15.08
N ILE A 14 1.24 -3.67 -15.07
CA ILE A 14 1.60 -4.74 -16.02
C ILE A 14 0.64 -5.93 -15.88
N LEU A 15 0.36 -6.39 -14.66
CA LEU A 15 -0.58 -7.47 -14.40
C LEU A 15 -1.99 -7.15 -14.93
N PHE A 16 -2.44 -5.90 -14.76
CA PHE A 16 -3.72 -5.43 -15.30
C PHE A 16 -3.77 -5.45 -16.82
N VAL A 17 -2.74 -4.92 -17.47
CA VAL A 17 -2.65 -4.90 -18.94
C VAL A 17 -2.60 -6.31 -19.49
N LEU A 18 -1.80 -7.20 -18.89
CA LEU A 18 -1.74 -8.61 -19.28
C LEU A 18 -3.10 -9.29 -19.13
N SER A 19 -3.81 -9.04 -18.04
CA SER A 19 -5.16 -9.58 -17.83
C SER A 19 -6.13 -9.12 -18.92
N VAL A 20 -6.07 -7.86 -19.35
CA VAL A 20 -6.94 -7.34 -20.42
C VAL A 20 -6.57 -7.97 -21.76
N VAL A 21 -5.27 -8.06 -22.08
CA VAL A 21 -4.80 -8.72 -23.31
C VAL A 21 -5.26 -10.17 -23.35
N TYR A 22 -5.13 -10.89 -22.23
CA TYR A 22 -5.63 -12.27 -22.10
C TYR A 22 -7.15 -12.37 -22.26
N GLY A 23 -7.91 -11.40 -21.77
CA GLY A 23 -9.35 -11.33 -22.01
C GLY A 23 -9.68 -11.14 -23.49
N VAL A 24 -8.97 -10.25 -24.19
CA VAL A 24 -9.19 -9.96 -25.62
C VAL A 24 -8.88 -11.16 -26.51
N ILE A 25 -7.82 -11.92 -26.22
CA ILE A 25 -7.45 -13.12 -27.00
C ILE A 25 -8.17 -14.39 -26.53
N GLY A 26 -9.08 -14.29 -25.56
CA GLY A 26 -9.91 -15.40 -25.10
C GLY A 26 -9.20 -16.45 -24.23
N VAL A 27 -8.12 -16.08 -23.52
CA VAL A 27 -7.47 -17.02 -22.58
C VAL A 27 -8.43 -17.31 -21.41
N PRO A 28 -8.76 -18.58 -21.10
CA PRO A 28 -9.73 -18.91 -20.06
C PRO A 28 -9.37 -18.36 -18.67
N ASN A 29 -8.07 -18.28 -18.37
CA ASN A 29 -7.57 -17.86 -17.06
C ASN A 29 -7.52 -16.34 -16.87
N HIS A 30 -7.96 -15.52 -17.83
CA HIS A 30 -7.90 -14.06 -17.72
C HIS A 30 -8.68 -13.53 -16.51
N MET A 31 -9.79 -14.18 -16.12
CA MET A 31 -10.57 -13.80 -14.94
C MET A 31 -9.76 -13.92 -13.65
N LEU A 32 -9.00 -15.00 -13.50
CA LEU A 32 -8.15 -15.21 -12.32
C LEU A 32 -7.05 -14.15 -12.26
N TRP A 33 -6.37 -13.90 -13.39
CA TRP A 33 -5.36 -12.84 -13.48
C TRP A 33 -5.93 -11.45 -13.21
N GLY A 34 -7.13 -11.17 -13.71
CA GLY A 34 -7.83 -9.91 -13.48
C GLY A 34 -8.20 -9.69 -12.02
N LEU A 35 -8.66 -10.74 -11.35
CA LEU A 35 -8.96 -10.69 -9.91
C LEU A 35 -7.68 -10.47 -9.10
N VAL A 36 -6.60 -11.20 -9.40
CA VAL A 36 -5.30 -11.02 -8.73
C VAL A 36 -4.78 -9.59 -8.93
N ALA A 37 -4.84 -9.07 -10.16
CA ALA A 37 -4.44 -7.70 -10.46
C ALA A 37 -5.31 -6.68 -9.70
N ALA A 38 -6.63 -6.89 -9.65
CA ALA A 38 -7.56 -6.01 -8.93
C ALA A 38 -7.30 -5.97 -7.42
N VAL A 39 -7.13 -7.13 -6.80
CA VAL A 39 -6.80 -7.23 -5.36
C VAL A 39 -5.46 -6.59 -5.06
N PHE A 40 -4.45 -6.81 -5.91
CA PHE A 40 -3.14 -6.22 -5.73
C PHE A 40 -3.17 -4.69 -5.87
N ALA A 41 -3.82 -4.16 -6.90
CA ALA A 41 -4.00 -2.72 -7.10
C ALA A 41 -4.77 -2.07 -5.93
N ALA A 42 -5.88 -2.67 -5.50
CA ALA A 42 -6.64 -2.19 -4.36
C ALA A 42 -5.80 -2.19 -3.07
N SER A 43 -4.96 -3.22 -2.87
CA SER A 43 -4.04 -3.29 -1.73
C SER A 43 -3.01 -2.16 -1.75
N LEU A 44 -2.52 -1.76 -2.92
CA LEU A 44 -1.61 -0.62 -3.06
C LEU A 44 -2.29 0.70 -2.71
N HIS A 45 -3.52 0.93 -3.15
CA HIS A 45 -4.29 2.11 -2.75
C HIS A 45 -4.58 2.14 -1.24
N CYS A 46 -4.88 0.99 -0.63
CA CYS A 46 -5.02 0.88 0.82
C CYS A 46 -3.71 1.17 1.57
N LEU A 47 -2.57 0.72 1.03
CA LEU A 47 -1.25 1.02 1.59
C LEU A 47 -0.98 2.53 1.63
N VAL A 48 -1.42 3.27 0.61
CA VAL A 48 -1.30 4.73 0.55
C VAL A 48 -2.06 5.40 1.70
N PHE A 49 -3.27 4.94 2.02
CA PHE A 49 -4.01 5.43 3.19
C PHE A 49 -3.26 5.19 4.49
N ALA A 50 -2.66 4.01 4.65
CA ALA A 50 -1.88 3.68 5.83
C ALA A 50 -0.65 4.60 5.97
N ILE A 51 0.10 4.82 4.88
CA ILE A 51 1.28 5.69 4.86
C ILE A 51 0.92 7.11 5.31
N PHE A 52 -0.08 7.74 4.68
CA PHE A 52 -0.44 9.13 5.01
C PHE A 52 -1.15 9.27 6.35
N THR A 53 -1.82 8.21 6.83
CA THR A 53 -2.42 8.22 8.16
C THR A 53 -1.36 8.12 9.25
N GLY A 54 -0.41 7.20 9.10
CA GLY A 54 0.74 7.05 9.99
C GLY A 54 1.57 8.33 10.02
N SER A 55 2.09 8.75 8.86
CA SER A 55 2.96 9.93 8.79
C SER A 55 2.28 11.22 9.28
N GLY A 56 0.97 11.36 9.06
CA GLY A 56 0.24 12.54 9.53
C GLY A 56 0.08 12.59 11.04
N LYS A 57 -0.11 11.44 11.70
CA LYS A 57 -0.15 11.36 13.17
C LYS A 57 1.22 11.70 13.75
N ASP A 58 2.23 11.06 13.20
CA ASP A 58 3.64 11.18 13.55
C ASP A 58 4.16 12.61 13.44
N THR A 59 3.90 13.28 12.32
CA THR A 59 4.23 14.71 12.13
C THR A 59 3.55 15.59 13.16
N ARG A 60 2.27 15.33 13.48
CA ARG A 60 1.55 16.14 14.47
C ARG A 60 2.15 16.01 15.86
N LEU A 61 2.41 14.79 16.32
CA LEU A 61 2.99 14.55 17.64
C LEU A 61 4.35 15.21 17.77
N LEU A 62 5.25 15.02 16.78
CA LEU A 62 6.58 15.61 16.84
C LEU A 62 6.55 17.15 16.84
N VAL A 63 5.65 17.75 16.07
CA VAL A 63 5.49 19.21 16.03
C VAL A 63 4.93 19.76 17.34
N GLU A 64 3.97 19.06 17.96
CA GLU A 64 3.39 19.44 19.26
C GLU A 64 4.42 19.28 20.39
N ASP A 65 5.14 18.16 20.45
CA ASP A 65 6.09 17.84 21.53
C ASP A 65 7.31 18.78 21.54
N LEU A 66 7.79 19.18 20.35
CA LEU A 66 8.99 20.01 20.20
C LEU A 66 8.68 21.48 19.87
N ASN A 67 7.39 21.89 19.91
CA ASN A 67 6.94 23.24 19.55
C ASN A 67 7.47 23.71 18.17
N LEU A 68 7.53 22.81 17.18
CA LEU A 68 8.01 23.13 15.83
C LEU A 68 6.97 23.89 15.01
N ASN A 69 7.35 24.31 13.81
CA ASN A 69 6.44 25.03 12.91
C ASN A 69 5.22 24.17 12.51
N GLN A 70 4.02 24.64 12.84
CA GLN A 70 2.72 24.03 12.50
C GLN A 70 2.44 23.89 11.00
N GLU A 71 3.24 24.55 10.15
CA GLU A 71 3.17 24.40 8.69
C GLU A 71 3.40 22.95 8.23
N TYR A 72 4.22 22.16 8.94
CA TYR A 72 4.43 20.74 8.62
C TYR A 72 3.13 19.92 8.73
N VAL A 73 2.31 20.20 9.76
CA VAL A 73 1.00 19.56 9.95
C VAL A 73 0.03 19.99 8.85
N LYS A 74 0.05 21.28 8.45
CA LYS A 74 -0.78 21.78 7.36
C LYS A 74 -0.43 21.11 6.03
N LYS A 75 0.87 21.02 5.70
CA LYS A 75 1.36 20.36 4.47
C LYS A 75 0.95 18.89 4.41
N THR A 76 1.12 18.13 5.49
CA THR A 76 0.75 16.70 5.52
C THR A 76 -0.76 16.48 5.44
N LYS A 77 -1.57 17.37 6.01
CA LYS A 77 -3.04 17.32 5.90
C LYS A 77 -3.56 17.50 4.47
N VAL A 78 -2.86 18.26 3.64
CA VAL A 78 -3.24 18.45 2.21
C VAL A 78 -3.20 17.12 1.46
N PHE A 79 -2.21 16.26 1.72
CA PHE A 79 -2.10 14.96 1.01
C PHE A 79 -3.33 14.08 1.21
N LYS A 80 -3.90 14.04 2.42
CA LYS A 80 -5.14 13.26 2.64
C LYS A 80 -6.28 13.75 1.77
N ARG A 81 -6.43 15.07 1.60
CA ARG A 81 -7.49 15.67 0.78
C ARG A 81 -7.26 15.46 -0.72
N THR A 82 -6.02 15.47 -1.18
CA THR A 82 -5.70 15.37 -2.61
C THR A 82 -5.57 13.94 -3.10
N VAL A 83 -5.05 13.04 -2.26
CA VAL A 83 -4.74 11.66 -2.65
C VAL A 83 -5.88 10.70 -2.31
N PHE A 84 -6.61 10.91 -1.21
CA PHE A 84 -7.57 9.89 -0.76
C PHE A 84 -8.78 9.72 -1.69
N PRO A 85 -9.43 10.80 -2.18
CA PRO A 85 -10.58 10.63 -3.05
C PRO A 85 -10.22 9.90 -4.36
N PRO A 86 -9.14 10.25 -5.10
CA PRO A 86 -8.74 9.50 -6.28
C PRO A 86 -8.41 8.03 -6.00
N ALA A 87 -7.72 7.72 -4.90
CA ALA A 87 -7.43 6.34 -4.52
C ALA A 87 -8.71 5.55 -4.20
N LEU A 88 -9.68 6.16 -3.53
CA LEU A 88 -10.97 5.53 -3.23
C LEU A 88 -11.78 5.27 -4.51
N TYR A 89 -11.80 6.22 -5.45
CA TYR A 89 -12.43 6.02 -6.75
C TYR A 89 -11.73 4.93 -7.57
N ALA A 90 -10.40 4.82 -7.50
CA ALA A 90 -9.68 3.73 -8.16
C ALA A 90 -10.12 2.36 -7.63
N ILE A 91 -10.23 2.20 -6.30
CA ILE A 91 -10.77 0.99 -5.67
C ILE A 91 -12.22 0.73 -6.12
N LEU A 92 -13.06 1.76 -6.17
CA LEU A 92 -14.44 1.63 -6.63
C LEU A 92 -14.52 1.15 -8.08
N TYR A 93 -13.69 1.69 -8.97
CA TYR A 93 -13.67 1.29 -10.37
C TYR A 93 -13.16 -0.14 -10.55
N LEU A 94 -12.19 -0.57 -9.74
CA LEU A 94 -11.75 -1.97 -9.67
C LEU A 94 -12.88 -2.90 -9.23
N LEU A 95 -13.68 -2.48 -8.23
CA LEU A 95 -14.85 -3.25 -7.77
C LEU A 95 -15.93 -3.37 -8.86
N ILE A 96 -16.24 -2.27 -9.56
CA ILE A 96 -17.18 -2.28 -10.68
C ILE A 96 -16.66 -3.18 -11.80
N LEU A 97 -15.37 -3.08 -12.15
CA LEU A 97 -14.74 -3.88 -13.19
C LEU A 97 -14.83 -5.38 -12.90
N THR A 98 -14.48 -5.78 -11.68
CA THR A 98 -14.52 -7.20 -11.26
C THR A 98 -15.95 -7.72 -11.21
N THR A 99 -16.91 -6.90 -10.79
CA THR A 99 -18.35 -7.23 -10.82
C THR A 99 -18.85 -7.42 -12.26
N LEU A 100 -18.48 -6.52 -13.18
CA LEU A 100 -18.79 -6.64 -14.60
C LEU A 100 -18.16 -7.89 -15.23
N GLY A 101 -16.94 -8.25 -14.81
CA GLY A 101 -16.27 -9.48 -15.24
C GLY A 101 -17.07 -10.72 -14.84
N GLY A 102 -17.52 -10.80 -13.59
CA GLY A 102 -18.38 -11.89 -13.13
C GLY A 102 -19.74 -11.92 -13.83
N ALA A 103 -20.34 -10.76 -14.09
CA ALA A 103 -21.60 -10.66 -14.83
C ALA A 103 -21.45 -11.16 -16.28
N CYS A 104 -20.35 -10.79 -16.96
CA CYS A 104 -20.04 -11.22 -18.31
C CYS A 104 -19.89 -12.74 -18.42
N SER A 105 -19.40 -13.41 -17.38
CA SER A 105 -19.29 -14.88 -17.34
C SER A 105 -20.61 -15.61 -17.19
N ASN A 106 -21.65 -14.92 -16.69
CA ASN A 106 -22.95 -15.51 -16.39
C ASN A 106 -24.06 -15.10 -17.39
N THR A 107 -23.74 -14.27 -18.38
CA THR A 107 -24.71 -13.76 -19.36
C THR A 107 -24.24 -13.95 -20.79
N SER A 108 -25.17 -14.23 -21.70
CA SER A 108 -24.91 -14.33 -23.14
C SER A 108 -25.06 -13.00 -23.88
N HIS A 109 -25.39 -11.92 -23.16
CA HIS A 109 -25.60 -10.61 -23.77
C HIS A 109 -24.28 -9.96 -24.19
N VAL A 110 -24.08 -9.85 -25.51
CA VAL A 110 -22.86 -9.29 -26.14
C VAL A 110 -22.51 -7.88 -25.63
N TRP A 111 -23.51 -7.05 -25.33
CA TRP A 111 -23.28 -5.68 -24.86
C TRP A 111 -22.58 -5.63 -23.49
N VAL A 112 -22.75 -6.65 -22.65
CA VAL A 112 -22.09 -6.73 -21.33
C VAL A 112 -20.59 -6.94 -21.50
N GLY A 113 -20.18 -7.73 -22.51
CA GLY A 113 -18.77 -7.90 -22.86
C GLY A 113 -18.11 -6.60 -23.32
N TRP A 114 -18.79 -5.83 -24.16
CA TRP A 114 -18.33 -4.49 -24.58
C TRP A 114 -18.21 -3.53 -23.40
N LEU A 115 -19.21 -3.49 -22.53
CA LEU A 115 -19.18 -2.66 -21.33
C LEU A 115 -18.02 -3.05 -20.40
N HIS A 116 -17.82 -4.36 -20.18
CA HIS A 116 -16.69 -4.87 -19.39
C HIS A 116 -15.35 -4.44 -20.00
N GLY A 117 -15.15 -4.62 -21.31
CA GLY A 117 -13.92 -4.25 -22.00
C GLY A 117 -13.63 -2.74 -21.96
N LEU A 118 -14.63 -1.89 -22.23
CA LEU A 118 -14.49 -0.43 -22.13
C LEU A 118 -14.18 0.01 -20.71
N TRP A 119 -14.87 -0.58 -19.72
CA TRP A 119 -14.64 -0.29 -18.31
C TRP A 119 -13.25 -0.74 -17.85
N ALA A 120 -12.72 -1.83 -18.41
CA ALA A 120 -11.37 -2.31 -18.13
C ALA A 120 -10.32 -1.27 -18.58
N LEU A 121 -10.44 -0.75 -19.80
CA LEU A 121 -9.54 0.29 -20.32
C LEU A 121 -9.61 1.57 -19.49
N PHE A 122 -10.83 2.01 -19.14
CA PHE A 122 -11.02 3.17 -18.26
C PHE A 122 -10.38 2.96 -16.88
N THR A 123 -10.58 1.79 -16.29
CA THR A 123 -10.03 1.44 -14.97
C THR A 123 -8.50 1.43 -15.00
N ILE A 124 -7.87 0.88 -16.05
CA ILE A 124 -6.42 0.91 -16.23
C ILE A 124 -5.91 2.35 -16.29
N TYR A 125 -6.51 3.17 -17.16
CA TYR A 125 -6.16 4.58 -17.30
C TYR A 125 -6.24 5.32 -15.95
N TYR A 126 -7.34 5.14 -15.22
CA TYR A 126 -7.57 5.79 -13.94
C TYR A 126 -6.57 5.32 -12.86
N ASN A 127 -6.28 4.01 -12.81
CA ASN A 127 -5.30 3.46 -11.87
C ASN A 127 -3.90 4.02 -12.14
N ILE A 128 -3.44 4.08 -13.40
CA ILE A 128 -2.13 4.66 -13.76
C ILE A 128 -2.05 6.13 -13.32
N LYS A 129 -3.09 6.91 -13.62
CA LYS A 129 -3.17 8.32 -13.22
C LYS A 129 -3.09 8.48 -11.70
N THR A 130 -3.82 7.67 -10.97
CA THR A 130 -3.86 7.70 -9.50
C THR A 130 -2.54 7.24 -8.89
N PHE A 131 -1.94 6.14 -9.37
CA PHE A 131 -0.62 5.68 -8.92
C PHE A 131 0.46 6.74 -9.13
N TRP A 132 0.41 7.49 -10.23
CA TRP A 132 1.34 8.59 -10.46
C TRP A 132 1.18 9.73 -9.45
N LEU A 133 -0.06 10.10 -9.13
CA LEU A 133 -0.37 11.09 -8.08
C LEU A 133 0.13 10.62 -6.71
N GLU A 134 -0.14 9.36 -6.36
CA GLU A 134 0.28 8.75 -5.10
C GLU A 134 1.79 8.68 -4.98
N TYR A 135 2.50 8.25 -6.04
CA TYR A 135 3.96 8.19 -6.08
C TYR A 135 4.57 9.56 -5.82
N LYS A 136 4.08 10.61 -6.49
CA LYS A 136 4.54 11.99 -6.28
C LYS A 136 4.28 12.46 -4.85
N ALA A 137 3.07 12.24 -4.34
CA ALA A 137 2.69 12.66 -3.00
C ALA A 137 3.53 11.95 -1.91
N ILE A 138 3.79 10.65 -2.07
CA ILE A 138 4.67 9.89 -1.17
C ILE A 138 6.09 10.45 -1.22
N GLY A 139 6.58 10.82 -2.40
CA GLY A 139 7.89 11.46 -2.58
C GLY A 139 8.00 12.76 -1.77
N VAL A 140 7.05 13.68 -1.96
CA VAL A 140 7.04 14.97 -1.25
C VAL A 140 6.87 14.77 0.27
N ASN A 141 5.97 13.90 0.70
CA ASN A 141 5.75 13.60 2.11
C ASN A 141 7.00 13.03 2.78
N SER A 142 7.75 12.16 2.08
CA SER A 142 9.03 11.66 2.60
C SER A 142 10.09 12.75 2.76
N GLY A 143 10.09 13.75 1.88
CA GLY A 143 10.95 14.93 2.01
C GLY A 143 10.61 15.77 3.24
N ILE A 144 9.31 16.00 3.47
CA ILE A 144 8.81 16.73 4.65
C ILE A 144 9.22 16.02 5.94
N LEU A 145 9.02 14.70 6.03
CA LEU A 145 9.42 13.93 7.22
C LEU A 145 10.93 13.99 7.47
N LYS A 146 11.74 13.95 6.41
CA LYS A 146 13.19 14.09 6.53
C LYS A 146 13.58 15.45 7.08
N GLU A 147 12.99 16.53 6.57
CA GLU A 147 13.24 17.89 7.05
C GLU A 147 12.80 18.06 8.52
N LEU A 148 11.63 17.52 8.86
CA LEU A 148 11.10 17.55 10.22
C LEU A 148 12.02 16.81 11.21
N ASN A 149 12.52 15.62 10.83
CA ASN A 149 13.45 14.85 11.66
C ASN A 149 14.77 15.59 11.89
N LEU A 150 15.29 16.30 10.89
CA LEU A 150 16.51 17.12 11.04
C LEU A 150 16.30 18.25 12.06
N LYS A 151 15.20 19.00 11.93
CA LYS A 151 14.88 20.09 12.87
C LYS A 151 14.59 19.60 14.28
N ALA A 152 13.95 18.45 14.41
CA ALA A 152 13.78 17.81 15.71
C ALA A 152 15.14 17.50 16.34
N GLY A 153 16.08 16.94 15.56
CA GLY A 153 17.45 16.69 16.01
C GLY A 153 18.17 17.94 16.50
N GLU A 154 18.04 19.08 15.79
CA GLU A 154 18.63 20.37 16.18
C GLU A 154 18.09 20.85 17.54
N VAL A 155 16.75 20.90 17.70
CA VAL A 155 16.11 21.35 18.95
C VAL A 155 16.52 20.48 20.13
N LEU A 156 16.64 19.17 19.91
CA LEU A 156 16.98 18.22 20.96
C LEU A 156 18.47 18.27 21.31
N HIS A 157 19.34 18.56 20.35
CA HIS A 157 20.75 18.84 20.61
C HIS A 157 20.92 20.10 21.47
N ASP A 158 20.14 21.16 21.22
CA ASP A 158 20.21 22.42 21.96
C ASP A 158 19.61 22.33 23.37
N GLN A 159 18.67 21.40 23.61
CA GLN A 159 18.01 21.21 24.91
C GLN A 159 18.76 20.27 25.87
N VAL A 160 19.74 19.51 25.39
CA VAL A 160 20.59 18.68 26.26
C VAL A 160 21.79 19.53 26.71
N PRO A 161 21.85 19.97 27.99
CA PRO A 161 23.06 20.62 28.48
C PRO A 161 24.24 19.67 28.31
N GLU A 162 25.40 20.23 28.00
CA GLU A 162 26.68 19.54 27.79
C GLU A 162 27.08 18.76 29.08
N ILE A 163 26.47 17.61 29.33
CA ILE A 163 26.85 16.74 30.43
C ILE A 163 28.08 15.96 29.96
N THR A 164 29.23 16.44 30.43
CA THR A 164 30.50 15.71 30.67
C THR A 164 30.48 14.21 30.34
N GLU A 165 31.37 13.85 29.41
CA GLU A 165 31.83 12.48 29.10
C GLU A 165 30.73 11.42 28.97
N PHE A 166 29.93 11.50 27.90
CA PHE A 166 29.39 10.30 27.29
C PHE A 166 30.37 9.80 26.22
N THR A 167 30.89 8.59 26.43
CA THR A 167 31.82 7.90 25.53
C THR A 167 31.40 8.03 24.08
N VAL A 168 32.30 8.62 23.29
CA VAL A 168 32.20 8.86 21.85
C VAL A 168 31.97 7.55 21.09
N GLY A 169 30.71 7.23 20.85
CA GLY A 169 30.25 6.36 19.76
C GLY A 169 29.41 7.23 18.82
N ASN A 170 30.01 7.68 17.72
CA ASN A 170 29.53 8.73 16.83
C ASN A 170 28.24 8.42 16.05
N GLU A 171 27.08 8.26 16.69
CA GLU A 171 25.79 8.34 15.99
C GLU A 171 24.82 9.32 16.69
N PRO A 172 24.21 10.27 15.96
CA PRO A 172 23.27 11.23 16.53
C PRO A 172 22.09 10.48 17.15
N GLN A 173 21.78 10.83 18.40
CA GLN A 173 20.76 10.16 19.19
C GLN A 173 19.38 10.37 18.55
N LYS A 174 18.73 9.25 18.21
CA LYS A 174 17.48 9.20 17.46
C LYS A 174 16.29 9.47 18.38
N VAL A 175 15.61 10.60 18.20
CA VAL A 175 14.70 11.12 19.25
C VAL A 175 13.21 10.80 19.04
N ALA A 176 12.82 10.34 17.86
CA ALA A 176 11.50 9.77 17.63
C ALA A 176 11.60 8.53 16.73
N ASP A 177 10.84 7.48 17.03
CA ASP A 177 10.78 6.21 16.28
C ASP A 177 10.05 6.36 14.92
N LEU A 178 10.22 7.52 14.27
CA LEU A 178 9.68 7.91 12.97
C LEU A 178 10.37 7.23 11.80
N ASP A 179 11.32 6.37 12.11
CA ASP A 179 12.16 5.80 11.10
C ASP A 179 11.44 4.77 10.25
N TRP A 180 11.99 4.64 9.06
CA TRP A 180 11.54 3.70 8.04
C TRP A 180 11.37 2.29 8.61
N GLU A 181 12.24 1.88 9.53
CA GLU A 181 12.21 0.55 10.11
C GLU A 181 10.92 0.23 10.88
N THR A 182 10.35 1.21 11.60
CA THR A 182 9.06 1.06 12.30
C THR A 182 7.93 0.82 11.30
N HIS A 183 7.96 1.54 10.17
CA HIS A 183 6.99 1.39 9.08
C HIS A 183 7.15 0.04 8.38
N VAL A 184 8.38 -0.44 8.18
CA VAL A 184 8.66 -1.76 7.60
C VAL A 184 8.20 -2.88 8.54
N TYR A 185 8.39 -2.72 9.84
CA TYR A 185 7.86 -3.66 10.84
C TYR A 185 6.33 -3.73 10.79
N ALA A 186 5.66 -2.58 10.73
CA ALA A 186 4.20 -2.51 10.57
C ALA A 186 3.73 -3.11 9.23
N PHE A 187 4.45 -2.85 8.14
CA PHE A 187 4.19 -3.47 6.84
C PHE A 187 4.31 -5.00 6.89
N GLY A 188 5.26 -5.54 7.65
CA GLY A 188 5.36 -6.97 7.89
C GLY A 188 4.12 -7.57 8.57
N LYS A 189 3.46 -6.84 9.48
CA LYS A 189 2.15 -7.25 10.04
C LYS A 189 1.05 -7.22 8.97
N PHE A 190 1.03 -6.18 8.14
CA PHE A 190 0.08 -6.07 7.04
C PHE A 190 0.23 -7.22 6.04
N LEU A 191 1.45 -7.63 5.68
CA LEU A 191 1.67 -8.81 4.84
C LEU A 191 1.14 -10.11 5.48
N GLY A 192 1.31 -10.25 6.80
CA GLY A 192 0.72 -11.37 7.55
C GLY A 192 -0.82 -11.35 7.51
N PHE A 193 -1.44 -10.18 7.65
CA PHE A 193 -2.88 -10.02 7.47
C PHE A 193 -3.31 -10.35 6.03
N LEU A 194 -2.60 -9.85 5.02
CA LEU A 194 -2.91 -10.10 3.61
C LEU A 194 -2.80 -11.60 3.29
N SER A 195 -1.79 -12.29 3.84
CA SER A 195 -1.63 -13.74 3.75
C SER A 195 -2.88 -14.49 4.23
N LEU A 196 -3.49 -14.09 5.34
CA LEU A 196 -4.74 -14.69 5.82
C LEU A 196 -5.91 -14.40 4.87
N ASN A 197 -5.98 -13.18 4.32
CA ASN A 197 -7.06 -12.78 3.42
C ASN A 197 -7.01 -13.49 2.05
N THR A 198 -5.84 -13.99 1.61
CA THR A 198 -5.78 -14.80 0.38
C THR A 198 -6.68 -16.04 0.43
N TRP A 199 -6.94 -16.58 1.62
CA TRP A 199 -7.86 -17.71 1.81
C TRP A 199 -9.32 -17.35 1.56
N LEU A 200 -9.72 -16.09 1.76
CA LEU A 200 -11.08 -15.65 1.47
C LEU A 200 -11.40 -15.77 -0.02
N VAL A 201 -10.41 -15.50 -0.88
CA VAL A 201 -10.55 -15.67 -2.34
C VAL A 201 -10.71 -17.15 -2.70
N TYR A 202 -9.92 -18.04 -2.09
CA TYR A 202 -10.07 -19.48 -2.28
C TYR A 202 -11.44 -19.99 -1.83
N ILE A 203 -11.87 -19.60 -0.62
CA ILE A 203 -13.17 -19.97 -0.05
C ILE A 203 -14.30 -19.48 -0.96
N TYR A 204 -14.20 -18.25 -1.46
CA TYR A 204 -15.16 -17.69 -2.40
C TYR A 204 -15.27 -18.55 -3.67
N PHE A 205 -14.15 -18.86 -4.32
CA PHE A 205 -14.18 -19.71 -5.51
C PHE A 205 -14.73 -21.11 -5.21
N ARG A 206 -14.31 -21.71 -4.10
CA ARG A 206 -14.66 -23.09 -3.76
C ARG A 206 -16.13 -23.26 -3.38
N PHE A 207 -16.65 -22.36 -2.55
CA PHE A 207 -17.95 -22.53 -1.91
C PHE A 207 -19.03 -21.62 -2.48
N ILE A 208 -18.69 -20.41 -2.94
CA ILE A 208 -19.67 -19.47 -3.48
C ILE A 208 -19.83 -19.65 -4.98
N MET A 209 -18.72 -19.76 -5.72
CA MET A 209 -18.75 -20.00 -7.17
C MET A 209 -18.96 -21.46 -7.55
N GLY A 210 -18.88 -22.39 -6.58
CA GLY A 210 -19.03 -23.83 -6.83
C GLY A 210 -17.89 -24.46 -7.65
N GLU A 211 -16.77 -23.77 -7.82
CA GLU A 211 -15.67 -24.22 -8.67
C GLU A 211 -14.80 -25.24 -7.92
N THR A 212 -15.19 -26.51 -8.01
CA THR A 212 -14.53 -27.64 -7.34
C THR A 212 -13.17 -28.01 -7.93
N ARG A 213 -12.81 -27.48 -9.11
CA ARG A 213 -11.50 -27.72 -9.73
C ARG A 213 -10.44 -26.68 -9.36
N THR A 214 -10.80 -25.68 -8.56
CA THR A 214 -9.85 -24.65 -8.11
C THR A 214 -8.69 -25.30 -7.36
N LEU A 215 -7.49 -25.23 -7.94
CA LEU A 215 -6.26 -25.74 -7.31
C LEU A 215 -5.97 -24.94 -6.04
N ILE A 216 -5.70 -25.63 -4.93
CA ILE A 216 -5.39 -25.00 -3.65
C ILE A 216 -3.95 -24.47 -3.58
N TRP A 217 -3.02 -25.09 -4.32
CA TRP A 217 -1.59 -24.81 -4.25
C TRP A 217 -1.19 -23.35 -4.56
N PRO A 218 -1.78 -22.65 -5.55
CA PRO A 218 -1.49 -21.23 -5.77
C PRO A 218 -1.79 -20.36 -4.55
N PHE A 219 -2.88 -20.64 -3.83
CA PHE A 219 -3.26 -19.90 -2.62
C PHE A 219 -2.31 -20.20 -1.47
N ILE A 220 -1.93 -21.47 -1.28
CA ILE A 220 -0.91 -21.87 -0.30
C ILE A 220 0.41 -21.16 -0.59
N LEU A 221 0.84 -21.12 -1.86
CA LEU A 221 2.10 -20.52 -2.27
C LEU A 221 2.09 -19.01 -2.03
N VAL A 222 1.06 -18.29 -2.47
CA VAL A 222 0.96 -16.84 -2.26
C VAL A 222 0.81 -16.51 -0.77
N SER A 223 -0.05 -17.23 -0.06
CA SER A 223 -0.23 -17.08 1.39
C SER A 223 1.09 -17.31 2.14
N GLY A 224 1.81 -18.38 1.79
CA GLY A 224 3.11 -18.72 2.36
C GLY A 224 4.18 -17.69 2.06
N LEU A 225 4.28 -17.20 0.82
CA LEU A 225 5.23 -16.14 0.45
C LEU A 225 4.96 -14.84 1.20
N LEU A 226 3.69 -14.42 1.29
CA LEU A 226 3.29 -13.22 2.02
C LEU A 226 3.57 -13.37 3.53
N TRP A 227 3.24 -14.52 4.10
CA TRP A 227 3.49 -14.81 5.51
C TRP A 227 4.99 -14.83 5.82
N LEU A 228 5.78 -15.55 5.01
CA LEU A 228 7.23 -15.66 5.18
C LEU A 228 7.91 -14.30 5.02
N SER A 229 7.52 -13.53 4.01
CA SER A 229 8.04 -12.16 3.80
C SER A 229 7.69 -11.26 4.97
N GLY A 230 6.44 -11.30 5.43
CA GLY A 230 5.99 -10.56 6.61
C GLY A 230 6.73 -10.96 7.88
N PHE A 231 6.98 -12.26 8.07
CA PHE A 231 7.74 -12.80 9.19
C PHE A 231 9.21 -12.37 9.15
N ILE A 232 9.87 -12.47 7.99
CA ILE A 232 11.26 -12.02 7.79
C ILE A 232 11.39 -10.54 8.10
N LEU A 233 10.50 -9.69 7.57
CA LEU A 233 10.51 -8.27 7.86
C LEU A 233 10.30 -8.00 9.35
N ARG A 234 9.32 -8.64 9.99
CA ARG A 234 9.07 -8.46 11.42
C ARG A 234 10.26 -8.88 12.29
N LYS A 235 10.92 -9.99 11.95
CA LYS A 235 12.09 -10.49 12.67
C LYS A 235 13.29 -9.56 12.46
N LYS A 236 13.54 -9.14 11.23
CA LYS A 236 14.64 -8.22 10.88
C LYS A 236 14.50 -6.86 11.57
N TYR A 237 13.28 -6.36 11.69
CA TYR A 237 12.98 -5.03 12.26
C TYR A 237 12.35 -5.11 13.66
N GLN A 238 12.57 -6.20 14.40
CA GLN A 238 11.95 -6.42 15.72
C GLN A 238 12.36 -5.37 16.77
N GLY A 239 13.57 -4.81 16.65
CA GLY A 239 14.07 -3.74 17.53
C GLY A 239 13.30 -2.42 17.40
N TYR A 240 12.60 -2.22 16.27
CA TYR A 240 11.81 -1.03 15.97
C TYR A 240 10.32 -1.22 16.26
N ARG A 241 10.00 -2.13 17.19
CA ARG A 241 8.62 -2.34 17.63
C ARG A 241 8.20 -1.13 18.48
N PRO A 242 7.10 -0.44 18.14
CA PRO A 242 6.62 0.67 18.94
C PRO A 242 6.33 0.20 20.37
N LYS A 243 7.01 0.80 21.34
CA LYS A 243 6.79 0.58 22.77
C LYS A 243 5.62 1.48 23.19
N PHE A 244 4.51 0.86 23.57
CA PHE A 244 3.43 1.59 24.22
C PHE A 244 3.85 1.74 25.69
N HIS A 245 4.25 2.96 26.06
CA HIS A 245 4.45 3.37 27.44
C HIS A 245 3.16 3.97 27.98
#